data_AF-A0A957J4F2-F1
#
_entry.id   AF-A0A957J4F2-F1
#
_cell.length_a   1.000
_cell.length_b   1.000
_cell.length_c   1.000
_cell.angle_alpha   90.00
_cell.angle_beta   90.00
_cell.angle_gamma   90.00
#
_symmetry.space_group_name_H-M   'P 1'
#
loop_
_entity.id
_entity.type
_entity.pdbx_description
1 polymer ?
#
loop_
_entity_poly.entity_id
_entity_poly.type
_entity_poly.pdbx_seq_one_letter_code
_entity_poly.pdbx_strand_id
1 'polypeptide(L)'
;MMLSPFITVDNKLFLGRVEEQKQFRAALKELLDATESDNFPYVCLLHGDGGIGKTTLAKRFRDIATVEKPFADAFEYLWVDWEDERKKLAGLQVGRENVTAEVVFKGIYTAAIRKKWGRQFPAYRKALEQANEAEQKVAEILTREDSWEELALLRSVGVGAIAKIIRTRIPLIGDSGEQLVQTFLDAGVQVGAEQAAKLRAILETYLRARLKPGFFDHFLNPNEQLAHALARGLAKVAEKKRLIVFLDSYEVVDRADIWIRSVIRAAGSRVMWVISDRNDLVHSRQFGNEYFKGYADDSPRRLLAYRMHPLAVDDIHQYFAAQDRALSKEEAEAISRATRGIPLAVQEAADVLSAGATFAEVVGDLSDVTPGDQIVRRMTDRYMQHVVADSDRQAIYALALARGDVDVLRAMVAPEESRAFDLDALIHRLER
;
A
#
# COMPACT_ATOMS: atom_id res chain seq x y z
N MET A 1 -30.64 7.23 30.47
CA MET A 1 -29.87 7.42 29.23
C MET A 1 -29.46 6.05 28.74
N MET A 2 -30.04 5.54 27.65
CA MET A 2 -29.58 4.28 27.07
C MET A 2 -28.20 4.56 26.46
N LEU A 3 -27.15 3.97 27.03
CA LEU A 3 -25.83 3.91 26.39
C LEU A 3 -26.05 3.33 24.99
N SER A 4 -25.75 4.11 23.94
CA SER A 4 -25.61 3.51 22.60
C SER A 4 -24.58 2.39 22.72
N PRO A 5 -24.83 1.20 22.15
CA PRO A 5 -23.88 0.10 22.25
C PRO A 5 -22.54 0.58 21.69
N PHE A 6 -21.51 0.54 22.53
CA PHE A 6 -20.16 0.91 22.13
C PHE A 6 -19.76 0.10 20.90
N ILE A 7 -19.28 0.80 19.86
CA ILE A 7 -18.78 0.14 18.66
C ILE A 7 -17.40 -0.42 18.98
N THR A 8 -17.15 -1.67 18.62
CA THR A 8 -15.84 -2.30 18.72
C THR A 8 -15.32 -2.72 17.36
N VAL A 9 -14.00 -2.69 17.19
CA VAL A 9 -13.27 -3.18 16.02
C VAL A 9 -12.17 -4.08 16.54
N ASP A 10 -12.15 -5.35 16.12
CA ASP A 10 -11.24 -6.38 16.65
C ASP A 10 -11.22 -6.40 18.20
N ASN A 11 -12.41 -6.35 18.82
CA ASN A 11 -12.64 -6.30 20.28
C ASN A 11 -12.10 -5.06 21.00
N LYS A 12 -11.61 -4.05 20.28
CA LYS A 12 -11.17 -2.77 20.84
C LYS A 12 -12.24 -1.71 20.63
N LEU A 13 -12.42 -0.84 21.63
CA LEU A 13 -13.36 0.27 21.54
C LEU A 13 -13.01 1.19 20.37
N PHE A 14 -14.02 1.55 19.58
CA PHE A 14 -13.89 2.44 18.42
C PHE A 14 -14.76 3.68 18.62
N LEU A 15 -14.12 4.83 18.73
CA LEU A 15 -14.76 6.12 19.00
C LEU A 15 -14.56 7.11 17.84
N GLY A 16 -15.49 8.07 17.78
CA GLY A 16 -15.53 9.07 16.74
C GLY A 16 -15.82 8.49 15.35
N ARG A 17 -15.34 9.20 14.33
CA ARG A 17 -15.45 8.82 12.91
C ARG A 17 -16.88 8.58 12.41
N VAL A 18 -17.87 9.27 12.99
CA VAL A 18 -19.29 9.01 12.74
C VAL A 18 -19.66 9.41 11.31
N GLU A 19 -19.20 10.57 10.85
CA GLU A 19 -19.49 11.06 9.50
C GLU A 19 -18.78 10.23 8.43
N GLU A 20 -17.54 9.78 8.67
CA GLU A 20 -16.80 8.90 7.79
C GLU A 20 -17.53 7.56 7.61
N GLN A 21 -18.03 6.96 8.70
CA GLN A 21 -18.84 5.75 8.61
C GLN A 21 -20.17 5.97 7.86
N LYS A 22 -20.82 7.12 8.05
CA LYS A 22 -22.08 7.47 7.38
C LYS A 22 -21.87 7.66 5.87
N GLN A 23 -20.84 8.40 5.47
CA GLN A 23 -20.47 8.61 4.07
C GLN A 23 -20.06 7.28 3.41
N PHE A 24 -19.31 6.43 4.13
CA PHE A 24 -18.98 5.09 3.64
C PHE A 24 -20.22 4.22 3.40
N ARG A 25 -21.19 4.19 4.32
CA ARG A 25 -22.48 3.48 4.12
C ARG A 25 -23.24 4.02 2.91
N ALA A 26 -23.23 5.33 2.68
CA ALA A 26 -23.86 5.93 1.50
C ALA A 26 -23.18 5.46 0.20
N ALA A 27 -21.85 5.42 0.17
CA ALA A 27 -21.11 4.91 -0.99
C ALA A 27 -21.30 3.42 -1.23
N LEU A 28 -21.41 2.59 -0.18
CA LEU A 28 -21.77 1.17 -0.33
C LEU A 28 -23.16 1.01 -0.96
N LYS A 29 -24.13 1.83 -0.52
CA LYS A 29 -25.47 1.81 -1.12
C LYS A 29 -25.41 2.20 -2.60
N GLU A 30 -24.70 3.27 -2.94
CA GLU A 30 -24.53 3.69 -4.34
C GLU A 30 -23.82 2.60 -5.18
N LEU A 31 -22.85 1.89 -4.60
CA LEU A 31 -22.17 0.79 -5.27
C LEU A 31 -23.08 -0.42 -5.55
N LEU A 32 -24.06 -0.70 -4.68
CA LEU A 32 -25.08 -1.72 -4.91
C LEU A 32 -26.08 -1.29 -5.98
N ASP A 33 -26.48 -0.02 -5.96
CA ASP A 33 -27.46 0.57 -6.87
C ASP A 33 -26.87 0.91 -8.25
N ALA A 34 -25.54 0.94 -8.38
CA ALA A 34 -24.84 1.34 -9.60
C ALA A 34 -25.19 0.43 -10.81
N THR A 35 -25.75 1.06 -11.84
CA THR A 35 -26.00 0.45 -13.16
C THR A 35 -24.72 0.33 -13.98
N GLU A 36 -24.72 -0.53 -15.00
CA GLU A 36 -23.55 -0.77 -15.87
C GLU A 36 -23.09 0.46 -16.67
N SER A 37 -23.88 1.54 -16.69
CA SER A 37 -23.52 2.81 -17.34
C SER A 37 -22.49 3.63 -16.57
N ASP A 38 -22.34 3.41 -15.26
CA ASP A 38 -21.30 4.06 -14.48
C ASP A 38 -19.99 3.28 -14.60
N ASN A 39 -19.05 3.81 -15.38
CA ASN A 39 -17.75 3.18 -15.61
C ASN A 39 -16.64 3.63 -14.65
N PHE A 40 -16.94 4.53 -13.70
CA PHE A 40 -15.93 5.06 -12.78
C PHE A 40 -15.76 4.16 -11.55
N PRO A 41 -14.51 3.85 -11.16
CA PRO A 41 -14.22 3.09 -9.95
C PRO A 41 -14.48 3.94 -8.70
N TYR A 42 -14.87 3.29 -7.59
CA TYR A 42 -14.90 3.94 -6.28
C TYR A 42 -13.52 3.90 -5.64
N VAL A 43 -13.05 5.05 -5.17
CA VAL A 43 -11.84 5.16 -4.37
C VAL A 43 -12.15 5.86 -3.07
N CYS A 44 -11.72 5.28 -1.97
CA CYS A 44 -11.81 5.80 -0.62
C CYS A 44 -10.38 5.93 -0.07
N LEU A 45 -9.93 7.16 0.16
CA LEU A 45 -8.59 7.45 0.65
C LEU A 45 -8.64 7.77 2.14
N LEU A 46 -7.86 7.05 2.93
CA LEU A 46 -7.60 7.34 4.34
C LEU A 46 -6.16 7.85 4.45
N HIS A 47 -5.97 9.11 4.85
CA HIS A 47 -4.62 9.66 4.96
C HIS A 47 -4.38 10.46 6.23
N GLY A 48 -3.12 10.49 6.67
CA GLY A 48 -2.69 11.17 7.90
C GLY A 48 -1.57 10.42 8.60
N ASP A 49 -1.13 10.97 9.73
CA ASP A 49 0.07 10.48 10.43
C ASP A 49 -0.06 9.04 10.96
N GLY A 50 1.07 8.46 11.36
CA GLY A 50 1.12 7.14 12.01
C GLY A 50 0.28 7.13 13.30
N GLY A 51 -0.36 6.00 13.60
CA GLY A 51 -1.16 5.85 14.82
C GLY A 51 -2.50 6.60 14.85
N ILE A 52 -2.86 7.34 13.78
CA ILE A 52 -4.09 8.16 13.73
C ILE A 52 -5.40 7.36 13.56
N GLY A 53 -5.30 6.03 13.44
CA GLY A 53 -6.45 5.12 13.33
C GLY A 53 -6.92 4.78 11.91
N LYS A 54 -6.06 4.93 10.87
CA LYS A 54 -6.37 4.55 9.48
C LYS A 54 -6.78 3.08 9.34
N THR A 55 -5.90 2.18 9.78
CA THR A 55 -6.15 0.73 9.79
C THR A 55 -7.43 0.37 10.55
N THR A 56 -7.64 0.98 11.72
CA THR A 56 -8.84 0.74 12.54
C THR A 56 -10.12 1.18 11.81
N LEU A 57 -10.12 2.34 11.15
CA LEU A 57 -11.26 2.79 10.35
C LEU A 57 -11.48 1.90 9.11
N ALA A 58 -10.41 1.47 8.42
CA ALA A 58 -10.52 0.52 7.31
C ALA A 58 -11.10 -0.84 7.75
N LYS A 59 -10.70 -1.36 8.92
CA LYS A 59 -11.31 -2.55 9.52
C LYS A 59 -12.78 -2.31 9.88
N ARG A 60 -13.11 -1.12 10.40
CA ARG A 60 -14.50 -0.76 10.64
C ARG A 60 -15.33 -0.73 9.35
N PHE A 61 -14.78 -0.23 8.26
CA PHE A 61 -15.41 -0.27 6.94
C PHE A 61 -15.64 -1.69 6.45
N ARG A 62 -14.67 -2.60 6.65
CA ARG A 62 -14.88 -4.04 6.42
C ARG A 62 -16.08 -4.54 7.23
N ASP A 63 -16.13 -4.26 8.53
CA ASP A 63 -17.21 -4.75 9.40
C ASP A 63 -18.59 -4.20 9.00
N ILE A 64 -18.66 -2.93 8.59
CA ILE A 64 -19.88 -2.33 8.01
C ILE A 64 -20.32 -3.09 6.76
N ALA A 65 -19.38 -3.41 5.86
CA ALA A 65 -19.69 -4.07 4.60
C ALA A 65 -20.04 -5.56 4.76
N THR A 66 -19.63 -6.23 5.84
CA THR A 66 -19.80 -7.68 6.02
C THR A 66 -20.81 -8.06 7.10
N VAL A 67 -21.00 -7.23 8.13
CA VAL A 67 -21.82 -7.57 9.31
C VAL A 67 -23.10 -6.74 9.39
N GLU A 68 -23.06 -5.47 8.99
CA GLU A 68 -24.21 -4.57 9.17
C GLU A 68 -25.27 -4.75 8.08
N LYS A 69 -26.55 -4.81 8.47
CA LYS A 69 -27.65 -4.69 7.50
C LYS A 69 -27.72 -3.25 6.97
N PRO A 70 -28.03 -3.04 5.67
CA PRO A 70 -28.42 -4.03 4.67
C PRO A 70 -27.26 -4.65 3.87
N PHE A 71 -26.00 -4.37 4.23
CA PHE A 71 -24.81 -4.75 3.45
C PHE A 71 -24.28 -6.15 3.77
N ALA A 72 -24.70 -6.73 4.90
CA ALA A 72 -24.35 -8.09 5.28
C ALA A 72 -24.55 -9.05 4.10
N ASP A 73 -23.49 -9.81 3.79
CA ASP A 73 -23.43 -10.73 2.65
C ASP A 73 -23.60 -10.08 1.25
N ALA A 74 -23.48 -8.76 1.09
CA ALA A 74 -23.55 -8.07 -0.20
C ALA A 74 -22.18 -7.82 -0.87
N PHE A 75 -21.09 -7.84 -0.09
CA PHE A 75 -19.73 -7.59 -0.59
C PHE A 75 -18.75 -8.74 -0.33
N GLU A 76 -17.90 -9.03 -1.32
CA GLU A 76 -16.63 -9.72 -1.10
C GLU A 76 -15.58 -8.69 -0.70
N TYR A 77 -14.55 -9.13 0.03
CA TYR A 77 -13.43 -8.25 0.33
C TYR A 77 -12.07 -8.92 0.19
N LEU A 78 -11.11 -8.13 -0.29
CA LEU A 78 -9.70 -8.45 -0.34
C LEU A 78 -8.97 -7.49 0.59
N TRP A 79 -8.22 -8.02 1.56
CA TRP A 79 -7.38 -7.22 2.45
C TRP A 79 -5.91 -7.46 2.10
N VAL A 80 -5.20 -6.39 1.78
CA VAL A 80 -3.76 -6.38 1.52
C VAL A 80 -3.13 -5.37 2.46
N ASP A 81 -2.46 -5.87 3.49
CA ASP A 81 -1.62 -5.06 4.37
C ASP A 81 -0.18 -5.18 3.88
N TRP A 82 0.39 -4.08 3.38
CA TRP A 82 1.71 -4.10 2.77
C TRP A 82 2.84 -4.32 3.76
N GLU A 83 2.65 -4.00 5.04
CA GLU A 83 3.65 -4.35 6.08
C GLU A 83 3.63 -5.86 6.35
N ASP A 84 2.46 -6.50 6.29
CA ASP A 84 2.35 -7.96 6.39
C ASP A 84 2.80 -8.69 5.13
N GLU A 85 2.56 -8.14 3.95
CA GLU A 85 3.06 -8.71 2.69
C GLU A 85 4.57 -8.55 2.57
N ARG A 86 5.16 -7.49 3.15
CA ARG A 86 6.60 -7.29 3.20
C ARG A 86 7.35 -8.41 3.91
N LYS A 87 6.73 -9.01 4.93
CA LYS A 87 7.26 -10.19 5.64
C LYS A 87 7.31 -11.45 4.76
N LYS A 88 6.49 -11.50 3.70
CA LYS A 88 6.25 -12.70 2.89
C LYS A 88 6.87 -12.62 1.49
N LEU A 89 7.13 -11.41 1.00
CA LEU A 89 7.61 -11.16 -0.36
C LEU A 89 8.96 -10.46 -0.31
N ALA A 90 10.03 -11.19 -0.66
CA ALA A 90 11.39 -10.65 -0.72
C ALA A 90 11.50 -9.37 -1.58
N GLY A 91 10.71 -9.27 -2.66
CA GLY A 91 10.67 -8.07 -3.51
C GLY A 91 10.14 -6.80 -2.82
N LEU A 92 9.53 -6.90 -1.64
CA LEU A 92 9.09 -5.77 -0.80
C LEU A 92 10.10 -5.46 0.32
N GLN A 93 11.09 -6.32 0.56
CA GLN A 93 12.16 -6.12 1.55
C GLN A 93 13.30 -5.24 1.01
N VAL A 94 13.03 -4.50 -0.06
CA VAL A 94 13.93 -3.48 -0.62
C VAL A 94 13.55 -2.10 -0.10
N GLY A 95 14.38 -1.10 -0.37
CA GLY A 95 14.01 0.30 -0.12
C GLY A 95 12.76 0.69 -0.93
N ARG A 96 11.90 1.55 -0.38
CA ARG A 96 10.63 2.01 -1.00
C ARG A 96 10.79 2.39 -2.48
N GLU A 97 11.87 3.08 -2.82
CA GLU A 97 12.15 3.55 -4.18
C GLU A 97 12.48 2.42 -5.19
N ASN A 98 12.78 1.21 -4.69
CA ASN A 98 13.13 0.04 -5.50
C ASN A 98 11.99 -0.97 -5.64
N VAL A 99 10.83 -0.72 -5.01
CA VAL A 99 9.67 -1.61 -5.12
C VAL A 99 9.07 -1.48 -6.53
N THR A 100 9.03 -2.59 -7.28
CA THR A 100 8.53 -2.61 -8.65
C THR A 100 7.03 -2.90 -8.71
N ALA A 101 6.36 -2.43 -9.76
CA ALA A 101 4.93 -2.67 -9.98
C ALA A 101 4.57 -4.16 -10.03
N GLU A 102 5.43 -4.99 -10.60
CA GLU A 102 5.24 -6.45 -10.66
C GLU A 102 5.15 -7.08 -9.26
N VAL A 103 6.01 -6.65 -8.33
CA VAL A 103 5.98 -7.13 -6.94
C VAL A 103 4.65 -6.74 -6.27
N VAL A 104 4.17 -5.52 -6.51
CA VAL A 104 2.89 -5.04 -5.97
C VAL A 104 1.73 -5.86 -6.56
N PHE A 105 1.70 -6.10 -7.87
CA PHE A 105 0.70 -6.96 -8.50
C PHE A 105 0.73 -8.39 -7.96
N LYS A 106 1.93 -8.94 -7.74
CA LYS A 106 2.12 -10.25 -7.12
C LYS A 106 1.58 -10.28 -5.70
N GLY A 107 1.75 -9.22 -4.91
CA GLY A 107 1.16 -9.09 -3.58
C GLY A 107 -0.36 -9.18 -3.60
N ILE A 108 -1.02 -8.38 -4.43
CA ILE A 108 -2.49 -8.40 -4.60
C ILE A 108 -2.96 -9.78 -5.08
N TYR A 109 -2.30 -10.34 -6.09
CA TYR A 109 -2.62 -11.68 -6.60
C TYR A 109 -2.46 -12.75 -5.52
N THR A 110 -1.38 -12.72 -4.75
CA THR A 110 -1.12 -13.69 -3.67
C THR A 110 -2.19 -13.60 -2.58
N ALA A 111 -2.59 -12.39 -2.19
CA ALA A 111 -3.70 -12.18 -1.27
C ALA A 111 -5.01 -12.77 -1.84
N ALA A 112 -5.29 -12.61 -3.13
CA ALA A 112 -6.45 -13.19 -3.79
C ALA A 112 -6.39 -14.73 -3.84
N ILE A 113 -5.21 -15.34 -4.00
CA ILE A 113 -5.02 -16.79 -3.93
C ILE A 113 -5.36 -17.32 -2.54
N ARG A 114 -4.98 -16.62 -1.46
CA ARG A 114 -5.34 -17.01 -0.08
C ARG A 114 -6.86 -17.01 0.15
N LYS A 115 -7.60 -16.19 -0.59
CA LYS A 115 -9.08 -16.19 -0.65
C LYS A 115 -9.67 -17.28 -1.57
N LYS A 116 -8.83 -18.19 -2.11
CA LYS A 116 -9.20 -19.27 -3.05
C LYS A 116 -9.73 -18.75 -4.39
N TRP A 117 -9.36 -17.53 -4.80
CA TRP A 117 -9.81 -16.92 -6.06
C TRP A 117 -8.90 -17.20 -7.25
N GLY A 118 -7.95 -18.14 -7.15
CA GLY A 118 -6.99 -18.39 -8.24
C GLY A 118 -7.60 -18.75 -9.60
N ARG A 119 -8.82 -19.29 -9.61
CA ARG A 119 -9.55 -19.61 -10.86
C ARG A 119 -9.98 -18.36 -11.64
N GLN A 120 -10.07 -17.20 -10.98
CA GLN A 120 -10.48 -15.94 -11.59
C GLN A 120 -9.32 -15.22 -12.31
N PHE A 121 -8.06 -15.62 -12.09
CA PHE A 121 -6.86 -14.94 -12.59
C PHE A 121 -6.08 -15.69 -13.70
N PRO A 122 -6.71 -16.42 -14.66
CA PRO A 122 -5.95 -17.09 -15.71
C PRO A 122 -5.26 -16.10 -16.64
N ALA A 123 -5.86 -14.92 -16.86
CA ALA A 123 -5.26 -13.86 -17.67
C ALA A 123 -3.98 -13.29 -17.03
N TYR A 124 -3.96 -13.15 -15.71
CA TYR A 124 -2.78 -12.65 -14.99
C TYR A 124 -1.62 -13.64 -15.06
N ARG A 125 -1.87 -14.92 -14.80
CA ARG A 125 -0.85 -15.98 -14.95
C ARG A 125 -0.30 -16.04 -16.38
N LYS A 126 -1.19 -16.01 -17.38
CA LYS A 126 -0.79 -16.00 -18.78
C LYS A 126 0.04 -14.76 -19.13
N ALA A 127 -0.33 -13.57 -18.63
CA ALA A 127 0.41 -12.34 -18.87
C ALA A 127 1.82 -12.37 -18.25
N LEU A 128 1.99 -12.98 -17.08
CA LEU A 128 3.31 -13.21 -16.47
C LEU A 128 4.17 -14.15 -17.32
N GLU A 129 3.61 -15.28 -17.76
CA GLU A 129 4.30 -16.22 -18.65
C GLU A 129 4.71 -15.53 -19.96
N GLN A 130 3.79 -14.79 -20.58
CA GLN A 130 4.05 -14.07 -21.82
C GLN A 130 5.09 -12.95 -21.67
N ALA A 131 5.11 -12.23 -20.54
CA ALA A 131 6.12 -11.21 -20.27
C ALA A 131 7.53 -11.83 -20.16
N ASN A 132 7.65 -12.91 -19.38
CA ASN A 132 8.91 -13.63 -19.22
C ASN A 132 9.41 -14.24 -20.54
N GLU A 133 8.52 -14.90 -21.29
CA GLU A 133 8.89 -15.45 -22.60
C GLU A 133 9.24 -14.36 -23.62
N ALA A 134 8.57 -13.20 -23.57
CA ALA A 134 8.88 -12.08 -24.46
C ALA A 134 10.27 -11.52 -24.16
N GLU A 135 10.62 -11.37 -22.89
CA GLU A 135 11.95 -10.92 -22.47
C GLU A 135 13.05 -11.92 -22.87
N GLN A 136 12.82 -13.22 -22.65
CA GLN A 136 13.74 -14.27 -23.09
C GLN A 136 13.93 -14.28 -24.62
N LYS A 137 12.84 -14.20 -25.39
CA LYS A 137 12.94 -14.17 -26.86
C LYS A 137 13.64 -12.92 -27.37
N VAL A 138 13.42 -11.76 -26.74
CA VAL A 138 14.18 -10.56 -27.08
C VAL A 138 15.67 -10.79 -26.79
N ALA A 139 16.02 -11.39 -25.64
CA ALA A 139 17.40 -11.76 -25.33
C ALA A 139 18.02 -12.69 -26.40
N GLU A 140 17.30 -13.72 -26.82
CA GLU A 140 17.74 -14.65 -27.88
C GLU A 140 17.88 -13.95 -29.24
N ILE A 141 16.94 -13.09 -29.60
CA ILE A 141 16.98 -12.33 -30.85
C ILE A 141 18.20 -11.40 -30.89
N LEU A 142 18.58 -10.83 -29.75
CA LEU A 142 19.70 -9.89 -29.63
C LEU A 142 21.07 -10.59 -29.58
N THR A 143 21.14 -11.83 -29.11
CA THR A 143 22.40 -12.59 -28.99
C THR A 143 22.76 -13.42 -30.23
N ARG A 144 21.85 -13.60 -31.19
CA ARG A 144 22.13 -14.31 -32.46
C ARG A 144 23.08 -13.53 -33.37
N GLU A 145 24.18 -14.17 -33.78
CA GLU A 145 25.25 -13.59 -34.63
C GLU A 145 24.77 -13.07 -36.00
N ASP A 146 23.68 -13.61 -36.54
CA ASP A 146 23.10 -13.21 -37.84
C ASP A 146 22.41 -11.83 -37.83
N SER A 147 22.80 -10.95 -36.90
CA SER A 147 22.06 -9.73 -36.58
C SER A 147 22.84 -8.42 -36.82
N TRP A 148 22.57 -7.78 -37.98
CA TRP A 148 22.48 -6.32 -38.22
C TRP A 148 23.74 -5.44 -38.05
N GLU A 149 24.30 -4.95 -39.16
CA GLU A 149 25.32 -3.87 -39.16
C GLU A 149 24.77 -2.56 -38.56
N GLU A 150 23.52 -2.20 -38.84
CA GLU A 150 22.92 -0.92 -38.39
C GLU A 150 22.63 -0.85 -36.88
N LEU A 151 22.53 -2.00 -36.19
CA LEU A 151 22.30 -2.10 -34.74
C LEU A 151 23.54 -2.58 -33.98
N ALA A 152 24.72 -2.59 -34.62
CA ALA A 152 25.97 -3.05 -34.01
C ALA A 152 26.27 -2.33 -32.67
N LEU A 153 25.90 -1.06 -32.57
CA LEU A 153 26.01 -0.23 -31.37
C LEU A 153 25.19 -0.74 -30.16
N LEU A 154 24.17 -1.57 -30.41
CA LEU A 154 23.28 -2.12 -29.38
C LEU A 154 23.64 -3.55 -28.95
N ARG A 155 24.65 -4.18 -29.57
CA ARG A 155 25.01 -5.58 -29.24
C ARG A 155 25.51 -5.77 -27.81
N SER A 156 26.14 -4.75 -27.24
CA SER A 156 26.61 -4.74 -25.85
C SER A 156 25.53 -4.30 -24.86
N VAL A 157 24.36 -3.89 -25.34
CA VAL A 157 23.29 -3.36 -24.50
C VAL A 157 22.42 -4.50 -23.99
N GLY A 158 22.28 -4.58 -22.66
CA GLY A 158 21.42 -5.58 -22.03
C GLY A 158 19.94 -5.40 -22.41
N VAL A 159 19.19 -6.49 -22.35
CA VAL A 159 17.75 -6.54 -22.68
C VAL A 159 16.93 -5.49 -21.93
N GLY A 160 17.23 -5.27 -20.64
CA GLY A 160 16.56 -4.25 -19.83
C GLY A 160 16.79 -2.81 -20.33
N ALA A 161 18.00 -2.51 -20.81
CA ALA A 161 18.32 -1.21 -21.38
C ALA A 161 17.68 -1.02 -22.77
N ILE A 162 17.64 -2.08 -23.59
CA ILE A 162 16.86 -2.10 -24.84
C ILE A 162 15.37 -1.87 -24.59
N ALA A 163 14.81 -2.51 -23.57
CA ALA A 163 13.43 -2.29 -23.18
C ALA A 163 13.19 -0.83 -22.77
N LYS A 164 14.11 -0.22 -22.00
CA LYS A 164 14.06 1.21 -21.64
C LYS A 164 14.07 2.10 -22.89
N ILE A 165 14.98 1.87 -23.84
CA ILE A 165 15.11 2.61 -25.10
C ILE A 165 13.80 2.60 -25.92
N ILE A 166 13.18 1.44 -26.08
CA ILE A 166 11.94 1.34 -26.89
C ILE A 166 10.76 2.01 -26.16
N ARG A 167 10.70 1.88 -24.83
CA ARG A 167 9.64 2.43 -23.97
C ARG A 167 9.65 3.95 -23.85
N THR A 168 10.80 4.61 -24.03
CA THR A 168 10.89 6.07 -23.98
C THR A 168 9.96 6.69 -25.04
N ARG A 169 8.86 7.31 -24.58
CA ARG A 169 7.88 7.96 -25.46
C ARG A 169 8.48 9.23 -26.06
N ILE A 170 8.37 9.37 -27.39
CA ILE A 170 8.61 10.63 -28.10
C ILE A 170 7.24 11.32 -28.24
N PRO A 171 6.98 12.47 -27.58
CA PRO A 171 5.76 13.24 -27.83
C PRO A 171 5.76 13.79 -29.27
N LEU A 172 4.58 13.98 -29.87
CA LEU A 172 4.42 14.44 -31.26
C LEU A 172 4.93 15.88 -31.52
N ILE A 173 5.16 16.69 -30.48
CA ILE A 173 5.64 18.09 -30.58
C ILE A 173 6.47 18.44 -29.32
N GLY A 174 7.67 19.03 -29.46
CA GLY A 174 8.53 19.57 -28.37
C GLY A 174 9.91 18.89 -28.21
N ASP A 175 10.76 19.43 -27.30
CA ASP A 175 12.18 19.08 -26.97
C ASP A 175 12.39 17.60 -26.54
N SER A 176 12.17 16.69 -27.48
CA SER A 176 11.94 15.25 -27.27
C SER A 176 13.15 14.36 -27.57
N GLY A 177 14.21 14.92 -28.16
CA GLY A 177 15.44 14.19 -28.48
C GLY A 177 16.32 13.91 -27.26
N GLU A 178 16.33 14.81 -26.28
CA GLU A 178 17.26 14.75 -25.14
C GLU A 178 16.98 13.57 -24.21
N GLN A 179 15.73 13.25 -23.92
CA GLN A 179 15.39 12.10 -23.07
C GLN A 179 15.75 10.76 -23.74
N LEU A 180 15.54 10.66 -25.05
CA LEU A 180 15.91 9.47 -25.79
C LEU A 180 17.44 9.34 -25.85
N VAL A 181 18.16 10.42 -26.17
CA VAL A 181 19.63 10.46 -26.12
C VAL A 181 20.14 10.07 -24.74
N GLN A 182 19.58 10.62 -23.67
CA GLN A 182 19.95 10.27 -22.30
C GLN A 182 19.71 8.77 -22.02
N THR A 183 18.62 8.20 -22.53
CA THR A 183 18.34 6.76 -22.37
C THR A 183 19.39 5.89 -23.07
N PHE A 184 19.85 6.28 -24.26
CA PHE A 184 20.95 5.58 -24.95
C PHE A 184 22.29 5.79 -24.22
N LEU A 185 22.56 6.99 -23.69
CA LEU A 185 23.76 7.28 -22.90
C LEU A 185 23.82 6.46 -21.61
N ASP A 186 22.70 6.35 -20.88
CA ASP A 186 22.57 5.48 -19.70
C ASP A 186 22.85 4.01 -20.05
N ALA A 187 22.58 3.61 -21.29
CA ALA A 187 22.85 2.28 -21.82
C ALA A 187 24.29 2.11 -22.35
N GLY A 188 25.14 3.13 -22.23
CA GLY A 188 26.53 3.12 -22.70
C GLY A 188 26.70 3.41 -24.20
N VAL A 189 25.67 3.96 -24.85
CA VAL A 189 25.65 4.20 -26.30
C VAL A 189 25.64 5.69 -26.60
N GLN A 190 26.70 6.18 -27.26
CA GLN A 190 26.82 7.58 -27.66
C GLN A 190 26.15 7.81 -29.02
N VAL A 191 25.04 8.57 -29.03
CA VAL A 191 24.26 8.89 -30.23
C VAL A 191 23.70 10.31 -30.16
N GLY A 192 23.55 10.96 -31.31
CA GLY A 192 22.78 12.20 -31.43
C GLY A 192 21.26 11.95 -31.50
N ALA A 193 20.44 12.99 -31.36
CA ALA A 193 18.97 12.87 -31.31
C ALA A 193 18.35 12.17 -32.53
N GLU A 194 18.75 12.57 -33.75
CA GLU A 194 18.25 11.94 -34.99
C GLU A 194 18.65 10.47 -35.10
N GLN A 195 19.89 10.14 -34.73
CA GLN A 195 20.40 8.78 -34.75
C GLN A 195 19.70 7.91 -33.68
N ALA A 196 19.44 8.45 -32.50
CA ALA A 196 18.69 7.79 -31.44
C ALA A 196 17.25 7.46 -31.87
N ALA A 197 16.57 8.41 -32.52
CA ALA A 197 15.23 8.20 -33.06
C ALA A 197 15.22 7.13 -34.17
N LYS A 198 16.18 7.18 -35.11
CA LYS A 198 16.33 6.19 -36.18
C LYS A 198 16.60 4.79 -35.62
N LEU A 199 17.55 4.66 -34.70
CA LEU A 199 17.90 3.38 -34.06
C LEU A 199 16.71 2.78 -33.31
N ARG A 200 15.97 3.61 -32.56
CA ARG A 200 14.75 3.18 -31.86
C ARG A 200 13.70 2.64 -32.85
N ALA A 201 13.44 3.34 -33.95
CA ALA A 201 12.45 2.93 -34.95
C ALA A 201 12.83 1.62 -35.66
N ILE A 202 14.12 1.45 -36.00
CA ILE A 202 14.65 0.21 -36.59
C ILE A 202 14.49 -0.93 -35.59
N LEU A 203 14.89 -0.71 -34.33
CA LEU A 203 14.79 -1.71 -33.26
C LEU A 203 13.33 -2.13 -33.00
N GLU A 204 12.39 -1.18 -32.97
CA GLU A 204 10.97 -1.47 -32.85
C GLU A 204 10.46 -2.33 -34.01
N THR A 205 10.75 -1.93 -35.26
CA THR A 205 10.34 -2.67 -36.46
C THR A 205 10.91 -4.09 -36.46
N TYR A 206 12.17 -4.21 -36.07
CA TYR A 206 12.91 -5.46 -35.98
C TYR A 206 12.27 -6.44 -34.99
N LEU A 207 12.00 -5.99 -33.77
CA LEU A 207 11.38 -6.82 -32.74
C LEU A 207 9.94 -7.18 -33.10
N ARG A 208 9.16 -6.26 -33.68
CA ARG A 208 7.79 -6.53 -34.14
C ARG A 208 7.75 -7.64 -35.20
N ALA A 209 8.73 -7.68 -36.11
CA ALA A 209 8.78 -8.68 -37.18
C ALA A 209 9.15 -10.09 -36.69
N ARG A 210 9.87 -10.21 -35.56
CA ARG A 210 10.40 -11.49 -35.05
C ARG A 210 9.66 -12.02 -33.82
N LEU A 211 9.00 -11.17 -33.07
CA LEU A 211 8.15 -11.59 -31.95
C LEU A 211 6.77 -12.04 -32.46
N LYS A 212 6.19 -13.03 -31.79
CA LYS A 212 4.81 -13.45 -32.06
C LYS A 212 3.84 -12.27 -31.83
N PRO A 213 2.69 -12.20 -32.54
CA PRO A 213 1.65 -11.21 -32.27
C PRO A 213 1.28 -11.17 -30.77
N GLY A 214 1.25 -9.97 -30.19
CA GLY A 214 1.00 -9.72 -28.75
C GLY A 214 2.22 -9.81 -27.84
N PHE A 215 3.28 -10.57 -28.18
CA PHE A 215 4.50 -10.65 -27.36
C PHE A 215 5.25 -9.31 -27.35
N PHE A 216 5.22 -8.59 -28.47
CA PHE A 216 5.79 -7.25 -28.55
C PHE A 216 5.09 -6.28 -27.57
N ASP A 217 3.77 -6.37 -27.41
CA ASP A 217 3.04 -5.50 -26.48
C ASP A 217 3.34 -5.84 -25.02
N HIS A 218 3.50 -7.13 -24.69
CA HIS A 218 3.96 -7.59 -23.38
C HIS A 218 5.40 -7.17 -23.08
N PHE A 219 6.26 -7.09 -24.09
CA PHE A 219 7.61 -6.57 -23.94
C PHE A 219 7.64 -5.05 -23.79
N LEU A 220 6.84 -4.35 -24.58
CA LEU A 220 6.81 -2.89 -24.61
C LEU A 220 6.16 -2.33 -23.34
N ASN A 221 4.99 -2.82 -22.96
CA ASN A 221 4.21 -2.29 -21.84
C ASN A 221 3.88 -3.38 -20.79
N PRO A 222 4.88 -4.04 -20.19
CA PRO A 222 4.65 -5.18 -19.30
C PRO A 222 3.78 -4.81 -18.10
N ASN A 223 4.04 -3.65 -17.48
CA ASN A 223 3.28 -3.20 -16.31
C ASN A 223 1.82 -2.92 -16.65
N GLU A 224 1.53 -2.33 -17.81
CA GLU A 224 0.16 -2.08 -18.25
C GLU A 224 -0.58 -3.39 -18.55
N GLN A 225 0.08 -4.32 -19.25
CA GLN A 225 -0.50 -5.63 -19.55
C GLN A 225 -0.79 -6.44 -18.29
N LEU A 226 0.14 -6.45 -17.32
CA LEU A 226 -0.05 -7.10 -16.02
C LEU A 226 -1.14 -6.40 -15.20
N ALA A 227 -1.18 -5.07 -15.18
CA ALA A 227 -2.22 -4.31 -14.50
C ALA A 227 -3.61 -4.67 -15.02
N HIS A 228 -3.80 -4.63 -16.35
CA HIS A 228 -5.07 -5.00 -16.98
C HIS A 228 -5.41 -6.48 -16.75
N ALA A 229 -4.43 -7.37 -16.76
CA ALA A 229 -4.66 -8.79 -16.51
C ALA A 229 -5.06 -9.08 -15.06
N LEU A 230 -4.46 -8.39 -14.09
CA LEU A 230 -4.84 -8.45 -12.68
C LEU A 230 -6.25 -7.89 -12.47
N ALA A 231 -6.52 -6.72 -13.06
CA ALA A 231 -7.82 -6.06 -13.01
C ALA A 231 -8.96 -6.94 -13.54
N ARG A 232 -8.74 -7.63 -14.67
CA ARG A 232 -9.71 -8.62 -15.20
C ARG A 232 -10.02 -9.74 -14.20
N GLY A 233 -9.04 -10.16 -13.41
CA GLY A 233 -9.27 -11.17 -12.37
C GLY A 233 -10.12 -10.64 -11.23
N LEU A 234 -9.85 -9.40 -10.77
CA LEU A 234 -10.66 -8.73 -9.75
C LEU A 234 -12.08 -8.46 -10.24
N ALA A 235 -12.24 -8.01 -11.49
CA ALA A 235 -13.54 -7.82 -12.12
C ALA A 235 -14.37 -9.11 -12.15
N LYS A 236 -13.74 -10.26 -12.49
CA LYS A 236 -14.40 -11.58 -12.46
C LYS A 236 -14.82 -12.02 -11.05
N VAL A 237 -14.07 -11.62 -10.01
CA VAL A 237 -14.53 -11.82 -8.62
C VAL A 237 -15.77 -10.95 -8.38
N ALA A 238 -15.71 -9.68 -8.81
CA ALA A 238 -16.76 -8.69 -8.63
C ALA A 238 -18.05 -8.94 -9.43
N GLU A 239 -18.01 -9.79 -10.47
CA GLU A 239 -19.18 -10.22 -11.25
C GLU A 239 -20.22 -10.95 -10.40
N LYS A 240 -19.76 -11.83 -9.49
CA LYS A 240 -20.65 -12.62 -8.63
C LYS A 240 -21.23 -11.77 -7.50
N LYS A 241 -20.40 -10.91 -6.93
CA LYS A 241 -20.68 -10.12 -5.74
C LYS A 241 -19.72 -8.95 -5.72
N ARG A 242 -20.21 -7.73 -5.47
CA ARG A 242 -19.39 -6.51 -5.51
C ARG A 242 -18.17 -6.67 -4.60
N LEU A 243 -17.03 -6.11 -5.00
CA LEU A 243 -15.75 -6.33 -4.32
C LEU A 243 -15.25 -5.03 -3.66
N ILE A 244 -14.76 -5.15 -2.43
CA ILE A 244 -14.00 -4.09 -1.76
C ILE A 244 -12.55 -4.54 -1.61
N VAL A 245 -11.60 -3.77 -2.11
CA VAL A 245 -10.16 -4.03 -1.96
C VAL A 245 -9.58 -3.02 -0.99
N PHE A 246 -9.08 -3.50 0.14
CA PHE A 246 -8.37 -2.71 1.14
C PHE A 246 -6.87 -2.82 0.89
N LEU A 247 -6.22 -1.68 0.66
CA LEU A 247 -4.77 -1.52 0.57
C LEU A 247 -4.32 -0.72 1.80
N ASP A 248 -3.82 -1.42 2.81
CA ASP A 248 -3.37 -0.82 4.06
C ASP A 248 -1.84 -0.68 4.09
N SER A 249 -1.34 0.33 4.79
CA SER A 249 0.09 0.70 4.80
C SER A 249 0.63 1.00 3.39
N TYR A 250 -0.15 1.70 2.57
CA TYR A 250 0.13 1.92 1.14
C TYR A 250 1.42 2.71 0.88
N GLU A 251 1.92 3.47 1.86
CA GLU A 251 3.21 4.16 1.78
C GLU A 251 4.40 3.23 1.46
N VAL A 252 4.26 1.93 1.70
CA VAL A 252 5.27 0.90 1.37
C VAL A 252 5.41 0.73 -0.15
N VAL A 253 4.33 0.93 -0.90
CA VAL A 253 4.24 0.60 -2.34
C VAL A 253 3.75 1.75 -3.23
N ASP A 254 3.53 2.93 -2.67
CA ASP A 254 2.96 4.10 -3.37
C ASP A 254 3.77 4.56 -4.61
N ARG A 255 5.03 4.15 -4.75
CA ARG A 255 5.81 4.33 -5.99
C ARG A 255 5.24 3.61 -7.20
N ALA A 256 4.51 2.53 -7.00
CA ALA A 256 3.79 1.82 -8.05
C ALA A 256 2.38 2.40 -8.31
N ASP A 257 1.98 3.50 -7.67
CA ASP A 257 0.59 4.00 -7.69
C ASP A 257 0.08 4.30 -9.10
N ILE A 258 0.93 4.80 -10.01
CA ILE A 258 0.54 5.02 -11.41
C ILE A 258 0.00 3.75 -12.08
N TRP A 259 0.56 2.60 -11.73
CA TRP A 259 0.15 1.30 -12.26
C TRP A 259 -1.03 0.71 -11.50
N ILE A 260 -1.12 0.95 -10.19
CA ILE A 260 -2.30 0.59 -9.39
C ILE A 260 -3.53 1.35 -9.86
N ARG A 261 -3.41 2.62 -10.24
CA ARG A 261 -4.49 3.37 -10.90
C ARG A 261 -4.95 2.72 -12.20
N SER A 262 -4.02 2.14 -12.97
CA SER A 262 -4.38 1.36 -14.15
C SER A 262 -5.21 0.13 -13.77
N VAL A 263 -4.83 -0.59 -12.71
CA VAL A 263 -5.63 -1.70 -12.15
C VAL A 263 -7.01 -1.22 -11.72
N ILE A 264 -7.09 -0.13 -10.94
CA ILE A 264 -8.32 0.46 -10.41
C ILE A 264 -9.30 0.79 -11.54
N ARG A 265 -8.83 1.48 -12.59
CA ARG A 265 -9.66 1.84 -13.75
C ARG A 265 -10.11 0.61 -14.52
N ALA A 266 -9.21 -0.34 -14.78
CA ALA A 266 -9.52 -1.53 -15.57
C ALA A 266 -10.39 -2.55 -14.81
N ALA A 267 -10.45 -2.51 -13.47
CA ALA A 267 -11.27 -3.42 -12.67
C ALA A 267 -12.75 -3.05 -12.72
N GLY A 268 -13.07 -1.80 -13.11
CA GLY A 268 -14.43 -1.32 -13.32
C GLY A 268 -15.15 -0.92 -12.04
N SER A 269 -16.40 -0.49 -12.22
CA SER A 269 -17.24 0.12 -11.18
C SER A 269 -17.83 -0.84 -10.15
N ARG A 270 -17.63 -2.14 -10.33
CA ARG A 270 -18.04 -3.17 -9.35
C ARG A 270 -17.03 -3.34 -8.21
N VAL A 271 -15.91 -2.62 -8.27
CA VAL A 271 -14.83 -2.67 -7.29
C VAL A 271 -14.69 -1.31 -6.60
N MET A 272 -14.73 -1.32 -5.28
CA MET A 272 -14.36 -0.18 -4.43
C MET A 272 -12.97 -0.41 -3.85
N TRP A 273 -12.16 0.64 -3.85
CA TRP A 273 -10.79 0.62 -3.36
C TRP A 273 -10.70 1.48 -2.11
N VAL A 274 -10.28 0.90 -1.00
CA VAL A 274 -9.97 1.63 0.24
C VAL A 274 -8.46 1.64 0.39
N ILE A 275 -7.85 2.82 0.28
CA ILE A 275 -6.40 2.99 0.30
C ILE A 275 -6.03 3.79 1.55
N SER A 276 -5.27 3.18 2.45
CA SER A 276 -4.73 3.84 3.63
C SER A 276 -3.26 4.18 3.40
N ASP A 277 -2.92 5.46 3.42
CA ASP A 277 -1.56 5.95 3.22
C ASP A 277 -1.22 6.99 4.31
N ARG A 278 0.06 7.27 4.55
CA ARG A 278 0.48 8.46 5.29
C ARG A 278 0.37 9.73 4.44
N ASN A 279 0.63 9.59 3.16
CA ASN A 279 0.67 10.65 2.18
C ASN A 279 -0.75 11.04 1.72
N ASP A 280 -0.94 12.34 1.48
CA ASP A 280 -2.13 12.83 0.77
C ASP A 280 -2.02 12.45 -0.73
N LEU A 281 -2.88 11.52 -1.15
CA LEU A 281 -3.01 11.09 -2.55
C LEU A 281 -4.17 11.80 -3.28
N VAL A 282 -4.92 12.67 -2.60
CA VAL A 282 -6.12 13.32 -3.13
C VAL A 282 -5.75 14.35 -4.18
N HIS A 283 -4.85 15.26 -3.82
CA HIS A 283 -4.51 16.43 -4.62
C HIS A 283 -3.23 16.25 -5.44
N SER A 284 -3.26 16.78 -6.66
CA SER A 284 -2.06 16.87 -7.50
C SER A 284 -1.03 17.80 -6.85
N ARG A 285 0.24 17.40 -6.91
CA ARG A 285 1.34 18.17 -6.30
C ARG A 285 2.66 17.92 -7.00
N GLN A 286 3.48 18.97 -7.04
CA GLN A 286 4.86 18.89 -7.50
C GLN A 286 5.76 18.45 -6.34
N PHE A 287 6.57 17.42 -6.56
CA PHE A 287 7.61 16.93 -5.67
C PHE A 287 8.98 17.10 -6.33
N GLY A 288 9.63 18.25 -6.10
CA GLY A 288 10.87 18.58 -6.81
C GLY A 288 10.62 18.57 -8.32
N ASN A 289 11.28 17.66 -9.05
CA ASN A 289 11.13 17.51 -10.50
C ASN A 289 10.00 16.54 -10.91
N GLU A 290 9.37 15.84 -9.97
CA GLU A 290 8.31 14.87 -10.24
C GLU A 290 6.93 15.51 -10.03
N TYR A 291 6.02 15.30 -10.98
CA TYR A 291 4.62 15.70 -10.84
C TYR A 291 3.77 14.50 -10.42
N PHE A 292 3.16 14.58 -9.24
CA PHE A 292 2.16 13.60 -8.80
C PHE A 292 0.76 14.09 -9.18
N LYS A 293 0.02 13.27 -9.93
CA LYS A 293 -1.39 13.50 -10.23
C LYS A 293 -2.26 12.90 -9.12
N GLY A 294 -3.05 13.71 -8.44
CA GLY A 294 -3.96 13.28 -7.37
C GLY A 294 -5.17 12.48 -7.88
N TYR A 295 -5.83 11.72 -7.00
CA TYR A 295 -7.04 10.96 -7.35
C TYR A 295 -8.24 11.87 -7.67
N ALA A 296 -8.26 13.11 -7.17
CA ALA A 296 -9.31 14.09 -7.49
C ALA A 296 -9.38 14.39 -9.00
N ASP A 297 -8.26 14.30 -9.71
CA ASP A 297 -8.19 14.56 -11.16
C ASP A 297 -8.52 13.33 -12.02
N ASP A 298 -8.65 12.14 -11.42
CA ASP A 298 -8.94 10.88 -12.11
C ASP A 298 -10.41 10.46 -11.94
N SER A 299 -10.94 10.54 -10.72
CA SER A 299 -12.27 10.02 -10.37
C SER A 299 -13.06 10.96 -9.44
N PRO A 300 -13.28 12.25 -9.79
CA PRO A 300 -13.84 13.24 -8.87
C PRO A 300 -15.23 12.88 -8.33
N ARG A 301 -16.04 12.13 -9.09
CA ARG A 301 -17.42 11.78 -8.71
C ARG A 301 -17.53 10.61 -7.75
N ARG A 302 -16.53 9.72 -7.72
CA ARG A 302 -16.53 8.48 -6.92
C ARG A 302 -15.27 8.40 -6.06
N LEU A 303 -14.96 9.53 -5.44
CA LEU A 303 -13.84 9.68 -4.53
C LEU A 303 -14.37 10.09 -3.15
N LEU A 304 -14.07 9.27 -2.15
CA LEU A 304 -14.16 9.63 -0.74
C LEU A 304 -12.74 9.90 -0.24
N ALA A 305 -12.50 11.05 0.36
CA ALA A 305 -11.20 11.44 0.86
C ALA A 305 -11.31 11.85 2.33
N TYR A 306 -10.66 11.09 3.20
CA TYR A 306 -10.67 11.30 4.63
C TYR A 306 -9.27 11.65 5.12
N ARG A 307 -9.07 12.93 5.41
CA ARG A 307 -7.96 13.36 6.26
C ARG A 307 -8.29 12.93 7.69
N MET A 308 -7.46 12.08 8.26
CA MET A 308 -7.66 11.59 9.62
C MET A 308 -7.22 12.66 10.63
N HIS A 309 -8.16 13.05 11.49
CA HIS A 309 -7.94 14.05 12.53
C HIS A 309 -7.75 13.38 13.89
N PRO A 310 -7.04 13.99 14.85
CA PRO A 310 -6.98 13.45 16.21
C PRO A 310 -8.35 13.31 16.88
N LEU A 311 -8.42 12.49 17.93
CA LEU A 311 -9.60 12.35 18.77
C LEU A 311 -9.91 13.66 19.48
N ALA A 312 -11.19 13.99 19.57
CA ALA A 312 -11.63 15.10 20.40
C ALA A 312 -11.46 14.77 21.89
N VAL A 313 -11.40 15.80 22.74
CA VAL A 313 -11.33 15.62 24.20
C VAL A 313 -12.49 14.77 24.72
N ASP A 314 -13.69 14.97 24.16
CA ASP A 314 -14.88 14.19 24.52
C ASP A 314 -14.74 12.70 24.16
N ASP A 315 -14.09 12.39 23.02
CA ASP A 315 -13.80 11.00 22.63
C ASP A 315 -12.77 10.37 23.59
N ILE A 316 -11.76 11.13 24.02
CA ILE A 316 -10.76 10.67 25.00
C ILE A 316 -11.44 10.41 26.35
N HIS A 317 -12.31 11.30 26.80
CA HIS A 317 -13.08 11.11 28.03
C HIS A 317 -13.95 9.84 27.95
N GLN A 318 -14.64 9.63 26.82
CA GLN A 318 -15.42 8.40 26.60
C GLN A 318 -14.55 7.15 26.55
N TYR A 319 -13.36 7.22 25.96
CA TYR A 319 -12.42 6.11 25.87
C TYR A 319 -12.04 5.58 27.26
N PHE A 320 -11.62 6.50 28.13
CA PHE A 320 -11.22 6.17 29.50
C PHE A 320 -12.39 5.74 30.39
N ALA A 321 -13.55 6.37 30.23
CA ALA A 321 -14.76 5.96 30.95
C ALA A 321 -15.18 4.52 30.61
N ALA A 322 -15.00 4.08 29.37
CA ALA A 322 -15.29 2.72 28.94
C ALA A 322 -14.27 1.67 29.44
N GLN A 323 -13.13 2.11 29.99
CA GLN A 323 -12.16 1.27 30.68
C GLN A 323 -12.30 1.33 32.21
N ASP A 324 -13.49 1.69 32.71
CA ASP A 324 -13.79 1.88 34.14
C ASP A 324 -12.88 2.89 34.84
N ARG A 325 -12.31 3.85 34.08
CA ARG A 325 -11.45 4.91 34.59
C ARG A 325 -11.96 6.27 34.13
N ALA A 326 -13.05 6.75 34.72
CA ALA A 326 -13.57 8.08 34.42
C ALA A 326 -12.53 9.17 34.75
N LEU A 327 -12.12 9.92 33.73
CA LEU A 327 -11.26 11.10 33.89
C LEU A 327 -12.12 12.33 34.20
N SER A 328 -11.61 13.25 35.01
CA SER A 328 -12.11 14.62 35.03
C SER A 328 -11.89 15.31 33.68
N LYS A 329 -12.57 16.45 33.46
CA LYS A 329 -12.40 17.23 32.23
C LYS A 329 -10.96 17.72 32.09
N GLU A 330 -10.37 18.17 33.19
CA GLU A 330 -9.00 18.67 33.27
C GLU A 330 -7.98 17.57 32.95
N GLU A 331 -8.21 16.35 33.45
CA GLU A 331 -7.38 15.19 33.14
C GLU A 331 -7.50 14.78 31.66
N ALA A 332 -8.72 14.76 31.11
CA ALA A 332 -8.93 14.45 29.69
C ALA A 332 -8.24 15.47 28.77
N GLU A 333 -8.28 16.76 29.11
CA GLU A 333 -7.55 17.81 28.39
C GLU A 333 -6.02 17.65 28.52
N ALA A 334 -5.52 17.26 29.70
CA ALA A 334 -4.10 17.02 29.89
C ALA A 334 -3.59 15.80 29.10
N ILE A 335 -4.35 14.70 29.07
CA ILE A 335 -4.07 13.55 28.20
C ILE A 335 -4.15 13.97 26.73
N SER A 336 -5.15 14.76 26.35
CA SER A 336 -5.27 15.27 24.98
C SER A 336 -4.04 16.07 24.56
N ARG A 337 -3.51 16.96 25.41
CA ARG A 337 -2.26 17.70 25.13
C ARG A 337 -1.05 16.77 25.02
N ALA A 338 -0.89 15.85 25.97
CA ALA A 338 0.25 14.93 26.00
C ALA A 338 0.29 14.00 24.77
N THR A 339 -0.87 13.51 24.35
CA THR A 339 -1.01 12.55 23.25
C THR A 339 -1.33 13.21 21.90
N ARG A 340 -1.61 14.52 21.91
CA ARG A 340 -2.27 15.27 20.83
C ARG A 340 -3.54 14.62 20.29
N GLY A 341 -4.21 13.80 21.09
CA GLY A 341 -5.38 13.02 20.68
C GLY A 341 -5.09 11.97 19.61
N ILE A 342 -3.82 11.58 19.40
CA ILE A 342 -3.49 10.48 18.49
C ILE A 342 -4.01 9.17 19.13
N PRO A 343 -4.94 8.43 18.49
CA PRO A 343 -5.55 7.23 19.06
C PRO A 343 -4.55 6.23 19.66
N LEU A 344 -3.44 5.94 18.95
CA LEU A 344 -2.42 5.02 19.45
C LEU A 344 -1.78 5.55 20.76
N ALA A 345 -1.42 6.82 20.79
CA ALA A 345 -0.83 7.45 21.98
C ALA A 345 -1.83 7.54 23.15
N VAL A 346 -3.12 7.75 22.87
CA VAL A 346 -4.20 7.70 23.87
C VAL A 346 -4.36 6.30 24.45
N GLN A 347 -4.28 5.26 23.61
CA GLN A 347 -4.28 3.88 24.06
C GLN A 347 -3.04 3.59 24.92
N GLU A 348 -1.84 3.93 24.47
CA GLU A 348 -0.60 3.76 25.24
C GLU A 348 -0.67 4.48 26.60
N ALA A 349 -1.24 5.69 26.65
CA ALA A 349 -1.46 6.42 27.89
C ALA A 349 -2.38 5.66 28.86
N ALA A 350 -3.47 5.07 28.36
CA ALA A 350 -4.37 4.26 29.17
C ALA A 350 -3.71 2.97 29.68
N ASP A 351 -2.91 2.32 28.83
CA ASP A 351 -2.18 1.10 29.19
C ASP A 351 -1.13 1.39 30.28
N VAL A 352 -0.36 2.46 30.13
CA VAL A 352 0.63 2.91 31.14
C VAL A 352 -0.05 3.25 32.48
N LEU A 353 -1.19 3.95 32.45
CA LEU A 353 -1.97 4.24 33.64
C LEU A 353 -2.55 2.98 34.30
N SER A 354 -2.93 1.98 33.51
CA SER A 354 -3.46 0.69 33.99
C SER A 354 -2.36 -0.19 34.60
N ALA A 355 -1.11 -0.04 34.13
CA ALA A 355 0.07 -0.68 34.72
C ALA A 355 0.50 -0.07 36.08
N GLY A 356 -0.20 0.96 36.57
CA GLY A 356 0.01 1.56 37.89
C GLY A 356 0.87 2.82 37.90
N ALA A 357 1.24 3.36 36.73
CA ALA A 357 1.94 4.64 36.65
C ALA A 357 1.04 5.80 37.12
N THR A 358 1.67 6.84 37.63
CA THR A 358 0.98 8.08 38.03
C THR A 358 0.58 8.92 36.82
N PHE A 359 -0.45 9.73 37.00
CA PHE A 359 -0.91 10.66 35.95
C PHE A 359 0.19 11.64 35.50
N ALA A 360 1.02 12.10 36.45
CA ALA A 360 2.14 12.98 36.18
C ALA A 360 3.21 12.32 35.28
N GLU A 361 3.48 11.03 35.47
CA GLU A 361 4.42 10.26 34.62
C GLU A 361 3.90 10.10 33.18
N VAL A 362 2.58 9.95 33.02
CA VAL A 362 1.92 9.79 31.70
C VAL A 362 1.82 11.08 30.93
N VAL A 363 1.61 12.22 31.58
CA VAL A 363 1.60 13.52 30.92
C VAL A 363 3.04 14.00 30.68
N GLY A 364 3.87 14.00 31.73
CA GLY A 364 5.25 14.50 31.75
C GLY A 364 5.42 15.92 31.15
N ASP A 365 6.64 16.27 30.72
CA ASP A 365 6.98 17.61 30.19
C ASP A 365 6.64 17.79 28.69
N LEU A 366 5.54 17.20 28.22
CA LEU A 366 5.14 17.33 26.82
C LEU A 366 4.41 18.66 26.59
N SER A 367 5.00 19.51 25.75
CA SER A 367 4.39 20.79 25.34
C SER A 367 3.76 20.70 23.95
N ASP A 368 2.84 21.64 23.68
CA ASP A 368 2.08 21.78 22.42
C ASP A 368 2.96 21.94 21.17
N VAL A 369 4.29 22.05 21.29
CA VAL A 369 5.24 22.27 20.18
C VAL A 369 5.89 20.96 19.66
N THR A 370 5.77 19.85 20.40
CA THR A 370 6.45 18.57 20.06
C THR A 370 5.86 17.86 18.83
N PRO A 371 6.56 17.67 17.69
CA PRO A 371 6.02 17.01 16.48
C PRO A 371 5.29 15.68 16.75
N GLY A 372 4.25 15.35 15.96
CA GLY A 372 3.35 14.22 16.23
C GLY A 372 4.04 12.85 16.26
N ASP A 373 5.04 12.65 15.40
CA ASP A 373 5.91 11.46 15.38
C ASP A 373 6.77 11.35 16.65
N GLN A 374 7.21 12.47 17.21
CA GLN A 374 7.93 12.51 18.49
C GLN A 374 7.02 12.23 19.68
N ILE A 375 5.72 12.54 19.59
CA ILE A 375 4.75 12.21 20.65
C ILE A 375 4.51 10.72 20.69
N VAL A 376 4.23 10.08 19.54
CA VAL A 376 4.11 8.63 19.48
C VAL A 376 5.39 8.00 20.00
N ARG A 377 6.57 8.44 19.54
CA ARG A 377 7.85 7.90 20.02
C ARG A 377 8.01 8.02 21.55
N ARG A 378 7.73 9.19 22.14
CA ARG A 378 7.86 9.40 23.59
C ARG A 378 6.82 8.61 24.39
N MET A 379 5.60 8.44 23.86
CA MET A 379 4.57 7.60 24.47
C MET A 379 4.91 6.12 24.36
N THR A 380 5.44 5.69 23.22
CA THR A 380 6.02 4.35 23.04
C THR A 380 7.21 4.13 23.99
N ASP A 381 8.08 5.12 24.21
CA ASP A 381 9.18 5.02 25.18
C ASP A 381 8.64 4.79 26.61
N ARG A 382 7.57 5.51 27.00
CA ARG A 382 6.88 5.29 28.29
C ARG A 382 6.18 3.93 28.36
N TYR A 383 5.57 3.47 27.27
CA TYR A 383 5.00 2.13 27.16
C TYR A 383 6.08 1.06 27.33
N MET A 384 7.22 1.21 26.66
CA MET A 384 8.40 0.35 26.82
C MET A 384 8.96 0.39 28.25
N GLN A 385 8.79 1.50 28.95
CA GLN A 385 9.21 1.68 30.34
C GLN A 385 8.30 0.99 31.36
N HIS A 386 6.99 1.15 31.21
CA HIS A 386 6.01 0.80 32.25
C HIS A 386 5.20 -0.48 31.95
N VAL A 387 5.08 -0.86 30.68
CA VAL A 387 4.24 -2.00 30.24
C VAL A 387 5.09 -3.18 29.81
N VAL A 388 6.20 -2.94 29.10
CA VAL A 388 7.05 -4.00 28.58
C VAL A 388 8.01 -4.53 29.64
N ALA A 389 7.97 -5.84 29.89
CA ALA A 389 8.93 -6.52 30.76
C ALA A 389 10.36 -6.40 30.23
N ASP A 390 11.34 -6.22 31.12
CA ASP A 390 12.75 -6.07 30.71
C ASP A 390 13.28 -7.26 29.90
N SER A 391 12.77 -8.47 30.15
CA SER A 391 13.12 -9.69 29.38
C SER A 391 12.71 -9.62 27.91
N ASP A 392 11.78 -8.74 27.56
CA ASP A 392 11.12 -8.71 26.25
C ASP A 392 11.62 -7.56 25.38
N ARG A 393 12.30 -6.58 25.98
CA ARG A 393 12.83 -5.40 25.29
C ARG A 393 13.78 -5.76 24.16
N GLN A 394 14.71 -6.69 24.39
CA GLN A 394 15.66 -7.12 23.36
C GLN A 394 14.94 -7.74 22.17
N ALA A 395 13.92 -8.57 22.41
CA ALA A 395 13.14 -9.19 21.35
C ALA A 395 12.30 -8.17 20.57
N ILE A 396 11.76 -7.15 21.23
CA ILE A 396 11.02 -6.06 20.57
C ILE A 396 11.95 -5.19 19.70
N TYR A 397 13.16 -4.89 20.17
CA TYR A 397 14.15 -4.20 19.35
C TYR A 397 14.61 -5.04 18.17
N ALA A 398 14.80 -6.35 18.37
CA ALA A 398 15.11 -7.27 17.29
C ALA A 398 13.99 -7.32 16.25
N LEU A 399 12.72 -7.35 16.67
CA LEU A 399 11.55 -7.23 15.78
C LEU A 399 11.59 -5.96 14.93
N ALA A 400 11.86 -4.81 15.55
CA ALA A 400 11.95 -3.54 14.85
C ALA A 400 13.11 -3.47 13.84
N LEU A 401 14.27 -4.03 14.21
CA LEU A 401 15.48 -4.04 13.38
C LEU A 401 15.39 -5.04 12.22
N ALA A 402 14.77 -6.19 12.45
CA ALA A 402 14.58 -7.22 11.43
C ALA A 402 13.66 -6.75 10.28
N ARG A 403 12.82 -5.72 10.50
CA ARG A 403 11.97 -5.11 9.47
C ARG A 403 11.13 -6.13 8.68
N GLY A 404 10.68 -7.18 9.38
CA GLY A 404 9.88 -8.26 8.81
C GLY A 404 10.66 -9.41 8.18
N ASP A 405 12.00 -9.40 8.22
CA ASP A 405 12.82 -10.55 7.86
C ASP A 405 12.84 -11.56 9.00
N VAL A 406 12.18 -12.71 8.78
CA VAL A 406 12.01 -13.75 9.80
C VAL A 406 13.32 -14.46 10.11
N ASP A 407 14.21 -14.61 9.13
CA ASP A 407 15.48 -15.31 9.34
C ASP A 407 16.49 -14.43 10.07
N VAL A 408 16.52 -13.14 9.74
CA VAL A 408 17.27 -12.12 10.51
C VAL A 408 16.72 -12.05 11.93
N LEU A 409 15.40 -11.97 12.11
CA LEU A 409 14.80 -11.96 13.44
C LEU A 409 15.23 -13.20 14.24
N ARG A 410 15.08 -14.39 13.66
CA ARG A 410 15.47 -15.66 14.30
C ARG A 410 16.93 -15.63 14.74
N ALA A 411 17.82 -15.14 13.90
CA ALA A 411 19.24 -15.01 14.22
C ALA A 411 19.52 -14.01 15.36
N MET A 412 18.72 -12.94 15.47
CA MET A 412 18.86 -11.92 16.50
C MET A 412 18.33 -12.34 17.87
N VAL A 413 17.30 -13.18 17.93
CA VAL A 413 16.65 -13.58 19.19
C VAL A 413 16.94 -15.01 19.64
N ALA A 414 17.59 -15.82 18.80
CA ALA A 414 17.98 -17.16 19.19
C ALA A 414 19.02 -17.11 20.34
N PRO A 415 18.81 -17.85 21.44
CA PRO A 415 19.78 -17.93 22.52
C PRO A 415 21.07 -18.60 22.04
N GLU A 416 22.22 -18.17 22.58
CA GLU A 416 23.54 -18.72 22.24
C GLU A 416 23.70 -20.20 22.63
N GLU A 417 22.87 -20.70 23.55
CA GLU A 417 22.86 -22.10 23.95
C GLU A 417 21.82 -22.92 23.16
N SER A 418 22.22 -24.13 22.75
CA SER A 418 21.53 -25.12 21.90
C SER A 418 20.18 -25.66 22.43
N ARG A 419 19.37 -24.86 23.12
CA ARG A 419 17.97 -25.19 23.40
C ARG A 419 17.14 -24.99 22.13
N ALA A 420 16.14 -25.86 21.97
CA ALA A 420 15.11 -25.65 20.96
C ALA A 420 14.44 -24.28 21.20
N PHE A 421 14.74 -23.33 20.33
CA PHE A 421 14.18 -21.98 20.36
C PHE A 421 12.98 -21.92 19.43
N ASP A 422 11.82 -21.62 20.01
CA ASP A 422 10.56 -21.47 19.28
C ASP A 422 10.26 -19.98 19.09
N LEU A 423 10.53 -19.50 17.87
CA LEU A 423 10.29 -18.11 17.49
C LEU A 423 8.79 -17.77 17.49
N ASP A 424 7.93 -18.71 17.10
CA ASP A 424 6.48 -18.47 17.01
C ASP A 424 5.88 -18.33 18.41
N ALA A 425 6.34 -19.15 19.37
CA ALA A 425 5.96 -19.01 20.77
C ALA A 425 6.42 -17.67 21.38
N LEU A 426 7.63 -17.19 21.01
CA LEU A 426 8.12 -15.89 21.44
C LEU A 426 7.26 -14.76 20.86
N ILE A 427 6.97 -14.78 19.56
CA ILE A 427 6.13 -13.76 18.91
C ILE A 427 4.74 -13.73 19.56
N HIS A 428 4.12 -14.89 19.77
CA HIS A 428 2.78 -14.96 20.36
C HIS A 428 2.74 -14.49 21.83
N ARG A 429 3.87 -14.55 22.53
CA ARG A 429 4.01 -13.97 23.87
C ARG A 429 4.13 -12.44 23.83
N LEU A 430 4.82 -11.90 22.83
CA LEU A 430 5.00 -10.45 22.61
C LEU A 430 3.75 -9.76 22.02
N GLU A 431 2.81 -10.54 21.46
CA GLU A 431 1.52 -10.04 20.98
C GLU A 431 0.51 -9.73 22.11
N ARG A 432 0.79 -10.19 23.34
CA ARG A 432 -0.03 -9.95 24.54
C ARG A 432 0.42 -8.68 25.25
#